data_AF-Q19393-F1
#
_entry.id   AF-Q19393-F1
#
_cell.length_a   1.000
_cell.length_b   1.000
_cell.length_c   1.000
_cell.angle_alpha   90.00
_cell.angle_beta   90.00
_cell.angle_gamma   90.00
#
_symmetry.space_group_name_H-M   'P 1'
#
loop_
_entity.id
_entity.type
_entity.pdbx_description
1 polymer ?
#
loop_
_entity_poly.entity_id
_entity_poly.type
_entity_poly.pdbx_seq_one_letter_code
_entity_poly.pdbx_strand_id
1 'polypeptide(L)'
;MSRRAILRLLLALLAFHSAAEAAHSPVAEVVGTEQYLLIAQQDNYRFAEANVEAGQCPRVMESPKSEPIPYRFVGVHLVRDPDGIHAPRVLTVTEDSLTYNIKITDLHMSNGFEKNSGKREENIGSRESIYREDGARGKAKRNLARSMFDTTRHMLYLDFSAPPFYDIEQIYLHGIFSDRFDKLHIAKYTGHAVNGLFDWVEDPYTDAVYYKERINGHVEMFQAKIKDVVPIITGKMAGRRIENSLLSGELQGVSNGVFYETSVRDVNETHQTLSSTLTTLDSEWSITCNAETIYSVVPKTNKLLIIRANDYCMLRDGKNYNKESCENEQADYLARNNPSETDSNVNAMMWLIVFCVVLILLVILQCVYIFWLRSSFVSADEASHHQDQETEASIFIAKQRSFPASFHEPGLLDVSVDKWN
;
A
#
# COMPACT_ATOMS: atom_id res chain seq x y z
N MET A 1 10.79 -12.42 42.73
CA MET A 1 11.14 -11.33 41.78
C MET A 1 10.46 -10.04 42.20
N SER A 2 11.18 -8.91 42.23
CA SER A 2 10.61 -7.60 42.59
C SER A 2 9.70 -7.08 41.48
N ARG A 3 8.53 -6.50 41.82
CA ARG A 3 7.59 -5.88 40.86
C ARG A 3 8.28 -4.89 39.91
N ARG A 4 9.34 -4.20 40.37
CA ARG A 4 10.13 -3.28 39.54
C ARG A 4 10.93 -3.99 38.44
N ALA A 5 11.40 -5.22 38.67
CA ALA A 5 12.13 -5.98 37.67
C ALA A 5 11.19 -6.45 36.54
N ILE A 6 9.98 -6.88 36.88
CA ILE A 6 8.96 -7.30 35.91
C ILE A 6 8.52 -6.09 35.06
N LEU A 7 8.28 -4.93 35.68
CA LEU A 7 7.90 -3.72 34.94
C LEU A 7 9.00 -3.24 33.98
N ARG A 8 10.27 -3.27 34.40
CA ARG A 8 11.41 -2.92 33.52
C ARG A 8 11.58 -3.90 32.37
N LEU A 9 11.37 -5.20 32.60
CA LEU A 9 11.44 -6.20 31.55
C LEU A 9 10.29 -6.03 30.55
N LEU A 10 9.08 -5.74 31.02
CA LEU A 10 7.92 -5.46 30.15
C LEU A 10 8.13 -4.18 29.33
N LEU A 11 8.64 -3.10 29.94
CA LEU A 11 8.96 -1.87 29.22
C LEU A 11 10.09 -2.09 28.20
N ALA A 12 11.10 -2.89 28.53
CA ALA A 12 12.17 -3.24 27.60
C ALA A 12 11.66 -4.11 26.45
N LEU A 13 10.76 -5.07 26.72
CA LEU A 13 10.14 -5.91 25.68
C LEU A 13 9.20 -5.09 24.77
N LEU A 14 8.43 -4.15 25.34
CA LEU A 14 7.62 -3.21 24.57
C LEU A 14 8.48 -2.29 23.71
N ALA A 15 9.58 -1.76 24.27
CA ALA A 15 10.54 -0.93 23.53
C ALA A 15 11.26 -1.73 22.43
N PHE A 16 11.58 -3.01 22.67
CA PHE A 16 12.16 -3.90 21.66
C PHE A 16 11.14 -4.28 20.57
N HIS A 17 9.85 -4.42 20.91
CA HIS A 17 8.80 -4.66 19.92
C HIS A 17 8.55 -3.42 19.06
N SER A 18 8.70 -2.21 19.59
CA SER A 18 8.58 -0.98 18.78
C SER A 18 9.82 -0.68 17.91
N ALA A 19 10.98 -1.26 18.20
CA ALA A 19 12.22 -0.93 17.48
C ALA A 19 12.49 -1.83 16.24
N ALA A 20 11.58 -2.75 15.92
CA ALA A 20 11.65 -3.57 14.72
C ALA A 20 10.71 -3.08 13.60
N GLU A 21 10.39 -1.79 13.59
CA GLU A 21 9.86 -1.16 12.38
C GLU A 21 10.93 -1.29 11.30
N ALA A 22 10.74 -2.27 10.42
CA ALA A 22 11.49 -2.36 9.18
C ALA A 22 11.38 -0.98 8.51
N ALA A 23 12.51 -0.31 8.30
CA ALA A 23 12.54 0.98 7.65
C ALA A 23 12.05 0.78 6.21
N HIS A 24 10.76 1.06 5.97
CA HIS A 24 10.14 0.90 4.67
C HIS A 24 10.35 2.14 3.81
N SER A 25 10.42 1.93 2.51
CA SER A 25 10.43 3.04 1.56
C SER A 25 9.08 3.77 1.63
N PRO A 26 9.05 5.10 1.79
CA PRO A 26 7.80 5.86 1.66
C PRO A 26 7.19 5.62 0.27
N VAL A 27 8.02 5.32 -0.74
CA VAL A 27 7.55 4.95 -2.08
C VAL A 27 6.78 3.64 -2.05
N ALA A 28 7.27 2.62 -1.37
CA ALA A 28 6.58 1.35 -1.26
C ALA A 28 5.22 1.50 -0.56
N GLU A 29 5.13 2.41 0.42
CA GLU A 29 3.88 2.77 1.10
C GLU A 29 2.89 3.47 0.15
N VAL A 30 3.33 4.51 -0.57
CA VAL A 30 2.50 5.18 -1.61
C VAL A 30 2.09 4.18 -2.69
N VAL A 31 2.98 3.25 -3.04
CA VAL A 31 2.76 2.31 -4.13
C VAL A 31 1.93 1.10 -3.68
N GLY A 32 1.89 0.79 -2.39
CA GLY A 32 1.20 -0.35 -1.80
C GLY A 32 1.90 -1.71 -2.04
N THR A 33 3.17 -1.71 -2.42
CA THR A 33 3.94 -2.91 -2.76
C THR A 33 5.45 -2.64 -2.73
N GLU A 34 6.26 -3.65 -2.42
CA GLU A 34 7.72 -3.64 -2.67
C GLU A 34 8.12 -4.09 -4.09
N GLN A 35 7.17 -4.63 -4.85
CA GLN A 35 7.34 -5.12 -6.22
C GLN A 35 7.03 -4.01 -7.22
N TYR A 36 7.90 -3.00 -7.30
CA TYR A 36 7.71 -1.89 -8.23
C TYR A 36 9.00 -1.48 -8.95
N LEU A 37 8.83 -0.93 -10.14
CA LEU A 37 9.89 -0.29 -10.91
C LEU A 37 9.40 1.06 -11.41
N LEU A 38 10.12 2.12 -11.04
CA LEU A 38 9.89 3.48 -11.52
C LEU A 38 10.66 3.69 -12.81
N ILE A 39 9.98 4.12 -13.87
CA ILE A 39 10.59 4.44 -15.17
C ILE A 39 10.24 5.87 -15.55
N ALA A 40 11.21 6.77 -15.42
CA ALA A 40 11.06 8.17 -15.83
C ALA A 40 11.59 8.36 -17.25
N GLN A 41 10.82 9.00 -18.12
CA GLN A 41 11.26 9.45 -19.44
C GLN A 41 11.35 10.98 -19.42
N GLN A 42 12.60 11.47 -19.49
CA GLN A 42 12.97 12.89 -19.52
C GLN A 42 13.63 13.22 -20.85
N ASP A 43 12.87 13.76 -21.80
CA ASP A 43 13.30 13.94 -23.19
C ASP A 43 13.97 12.66 -23.74
N ASN A 44 15.23 12.70 -24.18
CA ASN A 44 15.97 11.52 -24.67
C ASN A 44 16.49 10.57 -23.58
N TYR A 45 16.35 10.92 -22.31
CA TYR A 45 16.84 10.12 -21.21
C TYR A 45 15.72 9.26 -20.62
N ARG A 46 15.98 7.97 -20.46
CA ARG A 46 15.14 7.09 -19.67
C ARG A 46 15.90 6.65 -18.44
N PHE A 47 15.25 6.79 -17.32
CA PHE A 47 15.77 6.36 -16.04
C PHE A 47 14.91 5.26 -15.46
N ALA A 48 15.55 4.29 -14.82
CA ALA A 48 14.85 3.20 -14.15
C ALA A 48 15.43 2.99 -12.76
N GLU A 49 14.55 2.84 -11.76
CA GLU A 49 14.93 2.68 -10.37
C GLU A 49 13.92 1.79 -9.63
N ALA A 50 14.44 0.81 -8.90
CA ALA A 50 13.72 -0.04 -7.98
C ALA A 50 14.35 0.08 -6.58
N ASN A 51 13.70 -0.46 -5.55
CA ASN A 51 14.25 -0.52 -4.18
C ASN A 51 14.71 0.83 -3.61
N VAL A 52 13.88 1.87 -3.73
CA VAL A 52 14.20 3.21 -3.21
C VAL A 52 14.36 3.15 -1.69
N GLU A 53 15.47 3.65 -1.14
CA GLU A 53 15.72 3.62 0.31
C GLU A 53 14.67 4.41 1.11
N ALA A 54 14.42 3.96 2.35
CA ALA A 54 13.53 4.63 3.29
C ALA A 54 13.91 6.09 3.54
N GLY A 55 12.93 6.99 3.45
CA GLY A 55 13.11 8.43 3.66
C GLY A 55 13.85 9.17 2.54
N GLN A 56 14.25 8.49 1.46
CA GLN A 56 14.89 9.12 0.31
C GLN A 56 13.89 9.38 -0.81
N CYS A 57 14.08 10.49 -1.52
CA CYS A 57 13.38 10.71 -2.77
C CYS A 57 13.93 9.76 -3.86
N PRO A 58 13.07 9.20 -4.73
CA PRO A 58 13.53 8.51 -5.93
C PRO A 58 14.48 9.38 -6.76
N ARG A 59 15.67 8.88 -7.06
CA ARG A 59 16.66 9.58 -7.89
C ARG A 59 16.13 9.87 -9.29
N VAL A 60 15.19 9.06 -9.78
CA VAL A 60 14.47 9.34 -11.05
C VAL A 60 13.67 10.65 -11.01
N MET A 61 13.27 11.12 -9.82
CA MET A 61 12.56 12.38 -9.60
C MET A 61 13.49 13.57 -9.27
N GLU A 62 14.69 13.32 -8.72
CA GLU A 62 15.60 14.40 -8.27
C GLU A 62 16.53 14.97 -9.35
N SER A 63 16.89 14.20 -10.38
CA SER A 63 17.89 14.64 -11.36
C SER A 63 17.25 14.89 -12.72
N PRO A 64 16.68 16.09 -12.96
CA PRO A 64 16.21 16.49 -14.27
C PRO A 64 17.39 16.49 -15.25
N LYS A 65 17.21 15.83 -16.39
CA LYS A 65 18.18 15.83 -17.46
C LYS A 65 17.48 16.09 -18.78
N SER A 66 18.00 17.03 -19.54
CA SER A 66 17.50 17.37 -20.86
C SER A 66 18.67 17.66 -21.79
N GLU A 67 18.56 17.19 -23.03
CA GLU A 67 19.41 17.60 -24.13
C GLU A 67 18.55 18.11 -25.28
N PRO A 68 19.06 19.08 -26.07
CA PRO A 68 18.37 19.50 -27.28
C PRO A 68 18.21 18.33 -28.26
N ILE A 69 16.97 17.92 -28.47
CA ILE A 69 16.60 16.88 -29.45
C ILE A 69 15.81 17.48 -30.63
N PRO A 70 15.97 16.93 -31.86
CA PRO A 70 15.31 17.45 -33.06
C PRO A 70 13.83 17.01 -33.19
N TYR A 71 13.31 16.29 -32.21
CA TYR A 71 11.93 15.80 -32.13
C TYR A 71 11.41 16.00 -30.71
N ARG A 72 10.09 15.86 -30.52
CA ARG A 72 9.42 15.96 -29.23
C ARG A 72 8.81 14.61 -28.87
N PHE A 73 8.88 14.22 -27.60
CA PHE A 73 8.07 13.11 -27.09
C PHE A 73 6.67 13.63 -26.81
N VAL A 74 5.67 12.98 -27.39
CA VAL A 74 4.26 13.36 -27.25
C VAL A 74 3.53 12.40 -26.31
N GLY A 75 3.98 11.15 -26.25
CA GLY A 75 3.51 10.21 -25.24
C GLY A 75 4.48 9.07 -25.02
N VAL A 76 4.42 8.55 -23.79
CA VAL A 76 5.24 7.45 -23.29
C VAL A 76 4.28 6.59 -22.50
N HIS A 77 4.02 5.40 -23.00
CA HIS A 77 2.93 4.55 -22.56
C HIS A 77 3.47 3.19 -22.15
N LEU A 78 2.90 2.63 -21.09
CA LEU A 78 3.17 1.26 -20.68
C LEU A 78 2.32 0.31 -21.53
N VAL A 79 2.97 -0.62 -22.21
CA VAL A 79 2.34 -1.72 -22.93
C VAL A 79 2.38 -2.94 -22.03
N ARG A 80 1.23 -3.34 -21.51
CA ARG A 80 1.06 -4.50 -20.63
C ARG A 80 0.40 -5.63 -21.38
N ASP A 81 0.73 -6.86 -20.97
CA ASP A 81 0.02 -8.06 -21.38
C ASP A 81 -0.91 -8.49 -20.24
N PRO A 82 -2.23 -8.24 -20.33
CA PRO A 82 -3.17 -8.61 -19.27
C PRO A 82 -3.20 -10.11 -18.98
N ASP A 83 -2.84 -10.96 -19.95
CA ASP A 83 -2.77 -12.41 -19.79
C ASP A 83 -1.47 -12.84 -19.08
N GLY A 84 -0.50 -11.93 -18.97
CA GLY A 84 0.76 -12.15 -18.28
C GLY A 84 1.67 -13.17 -18.96
N ILE A 85 1.63 -13.23 -20.30
CA ILE A 85 2.47 -14.13 -21.10
C ILE A 85 3.79 -13.43 -21.45
N HIS A 86 3.72 -12.14 -21.79
CA HIS A 86 4.86 -11.34 -22.21
C HIS A 86 5.19 -10.25 -21.18
N ALA A 87 6.48 -9.99 -21.01
CA ALA A 87 6.94 -8.88 -20.19
C ALA A 87 6.45 -7.53 -20.75
N PRO A 88 6.21 -6.53 -19.89
CA PRO A 88 5.75 -5.22 -20.32
C PRO A 88 6.80 -4.50 -21.19
N ARG A 89 6.30 -3.69 -22.12
CA ARG A 89 7.08 -2.87 -23.06
C ARG A 89 6.75 -1.39 -22.91
N VAL A 90 7.54 -0.52 -23.54
CA VAL A 90 7.24 0.91 -23.60
C VAL A 90 6.89 1.30 -25.02
N LEU A 91 5.73 1.91 -25.21
CA LEU A 91 5.35 2.57 -26.45
C LEU A 91 5.67 4.05 -26.34
N THR A 92 6.48 4.55 -27.27
CA THR A 92 6.80 5.98 -27.38
C THR A 92 6.20 6.54 -28.66
N VAL A 93 5.53 7.69 -28.55
CA VAL A 93 5.10 8.50 -29.68
C VAL A 93 5.98 9.74 -29.72
N THR A 94 6.73 9.90 -30.79
CA THR A 94 7.56 11.09 -31.04
C THR A 94 7.06 11.84 -32.26
N GLU A 95 7.33 13.13 -32.30
CA GLU A 95 6.94 14.02 -33.39
C GLU A 95 8.13 14.90 -33.79
N ASP A 96 8.37 15.00 -35.10
CA ASP A 96 9.22 16.02 -35.71
C ASP A 96 8.37 17.01 -36.52
N SER A 97 9.01 17.91 -37.26
CA SER A 97 8.31 18.94 -38.03
C SER A 97 7.42 18.42 -39.17
N LEU A 98 7.51 17.14 -39.55
CA LEU A 98 6.83 16.58 -40.72
C LEU A 98 6.03 15.30 -40.41
N THR A 99 6.47 14.54 -39.42
CA THR A 99 6.01 13.18 -39.15
C THR A 99 5.94 12.89 -37.66
N TYR A 100 5.06 11.96 -37.31
CA TYR A 100 5.10 11.29 -36.01
C TYR A 100 5.62 9.86 -36.20
N ASN A 101 6.30 9.34 -35.19
CA ASN A 101 6.80 7.99 -35.14
C ASN A 101 6.26 7.28 -33.90
N ILE A 102 5.77 6.06 -34.09
CA ILE A 102 5.35 5.17 -33.01
C ILE A 102 6.42 4.09 -32.91
N LYS A 103 6.99 3.89 -31.73
CA LYS A 103 7.99 2.85 -31.48
C LYS A 103 7.61 2.09 -30.21
N ILE A 104 7.75 0.78 -30.25
CA ILE A 104 7.58 -0.09 -29.08
C ILE A 104 8.95 -0.67 -28.76
N THR A 105 9.42 -0.51 -27.53
CA THR A 105 10.72 -1.02 -27.08
C THR A 105 10.59 -1.91 -25.86
N ASP A 106 11.38 -2.98 -25.86
CA ASP A 106 11.57 -3.83 -24.68
C ASP A 106 12.28 -3.06 -23.57
N LEU A 107 11.95 -3.40 -22.32
CA LEU A 107 12.63 -2.93 -21.13
C LEU A 107 13.72 -3.94 -20.76
N HIS A 108 14.92 -3.78 -21.31
CA HIS A 108 16.04 -4.68 -21.01
C HIS A 108 16.58 -4.44 -19.60
N MET A 109 15.94 -4.95 -18.55
CA MET A 109 16.17 -4.53 -17.15
C MET A 109 17.05 -5.45 -16.29
N SER A 110 17.87 -6.34 -16.87
CA SER A 110 18.62 -7.37 -16.11
C SER A 110 19.39 -6.87 -14.87
N ASN A 111 19.98 -5.67 -14.93
CA ASN A 111 20.82 -5.14 -13.85
C ASN A 111 20.09 -4.12 -12.95
N GLY A 112 18.87 -3.68 -13.30
CA GLY A 112 18.15 -2.65 -12.54
C GLY A 112 17.46 -3.18 -11.27
N PHE A 113 17.53 -4.49 -11.04
CA PHE A 113 16.92 -5.17 -9.89
C PHE A 113 17.95 -5.59 -8.83
N GLU A 114 19.23 -5.26 -8.99
CA GLU A 114 20.22 -5.59 -7.97
C GLU A 114 19.99 -4.74 -6.73
N LYS A 115 20.15 -5.30 -5.53
CA LYS A 115 19.91 -4.59 -4.25
C LYS A 115 20.72 -3.30 -4.10
N ASN A 116 21.86 -3.20 -4.79
CA ASN A 116 22.74 -2.02 -4.77
C ASN A 116 22.75 -1.26 -6.10
N SER A 117 22.00 -1.68 -7.12
CA SER A 117 21.99 -0.96 -8.40
C SER A 117 21.21 0.34 -8.23
N GLY A 118 21.92 1.46 -8.21
CA GLY A 118 21.32 2.78 -8.27
C GLY A 118 20.56 3.02 -9.58
N LYS A 119 19.95 4.21 -9.69
CA LYS A 119 19.34 4.78 -10.90
C LYS A 119 20.10 4.36 -12.16
N ARG A 120 19.46 3.57 -13.02
CA ARG A 120 19.94 3.29 -14.36
C ARG A 120 19.58 4.44 -15.27
N GLU A 121 20.51 4.85 -16.13
CA GLU A 121 20.30 5.84 -17.17
C GLU A 121 20.52 5.21 -18.55
N GLU A 122 19.61 5.47 -19.47
CA GLU A 122 19.72 5.11 -20.88
C GLU A 122 19.45 6.36 -21.74
N ASN A 123 20.38 6.69 -22.65
CA ASN A 123 20.14 7.71 -23.67
C ASN A 123 19.53 7.04 -24.91
N ILE A 124 18.23 7.25 -25.10
CA ILE A 124 17.45 6.70 -26.22
C ILE A 124 17.66 7.52 -27.48
N GLY A 125 18.16 8.75 -27.34
CA GLY A 125 18.09 9.78 -28.36
C GLY A 125 19.13 9.71 -29.46
N SER A 126 19.90 8.62 -29.62
CA SER A 126 20.71 8.51 -30.82
C SER A 126 19.80 8.61 -32.04
N ARG A 127 20.05 9.60 -32.90
CA ARG A 127 19.23 9.89 -34.09
C ARG A 127 18.99 8.61 -34.91
N GLU A 128 20.01 7.76 -35.00
CA GLU A 128 19.98 6.47 -35.67
C GLU A 128 18.92 5.50 -35.10
N SER A 129 18.64 5.52 -33.79
CA SER A 129 17.70 4.60 -33.16
C SER A 129 16.23 4.89 -33.50
N ILE A 130 15.91 6.15 -33.83
CA ILE A 130 14.54 6.60 -34.09
C ILE A 130 14.23 6.59 -35.59
N TYR A 131 15.23 6.88 -36.42
CA TYR A 131 15.08 6.80 -37.88
C TYR A 131 15.25 5.38 -38.45
N ARG A 132 15.69 4.40 -37.63
CA ARG A 132 15.59 2.98 -37.99
C ARG A 132 14.16 2.59 -38.33
N GLU A 133 14.03 1.63 -39.24
CA GLU A 133 12.76 1.16 -39.82
C GLU A 133 11.81 0.50 -38.79
N ASP A 134 12.26 0.31 -37.54
CA ASP A 134 11.55 -0.45 -36.51
C ASP A 134 10.35 0.28 -35.87
N GLY A 135 9.81 1.30 -36.52
CA GLY A 135 8.68 2.11 -36.02
C GLY A 135 7.67 2.49 -37.10
N ALA A 136 6.42 2.65 -36.69
CA ALA A 136 5.32 2.97 -37.60
C ALA A 136 5.16 4.49 -37.78
N ARG A 137 5.58 5.02 -38.94
CA ARG A 137 5.52 6.47 -39.23
C ARG A 137 4.19 6.94 -39.78
N GLY A 138 3.76 8.14 -39.40
CA GLY A 138 2.61 8.83 -39.99
C GLY A 138 2.93 10.28 -40.33
N LYS A 139 2.13 10.90 -41.19
CA LYS A 139 2.30 12.31 -41.55
C LYS A 139 1.71 13.19 -40.44
N ALA A 140 2.52 14.05 -39.85
CA ALA A 140 2.05 15.09 -38.94
C ALA A 140 1.66 16.30 -39.80
N LYS A 141 0.41 16.32 -40.27
CA LYS A 141 -0.12 17.55 -40.94
C LYS A 141 -0.31 18.69 -39.95
N ARG A 142 -0.34 18.37 -38.66
CA ARG A 142 -0.59 19.25 -37.52
C ARG A 142 0.20 18.72 -36.32
N ASN A 143 0.47 19.59 -35.36
CA ASN A 143 1.15 19.21 -34.13
C ASN A 143 0.25 18.28 -33.30
N LEU A 144 0.79 17.15 -32.88
CA LEU A 144 0.14 16.20 -31.99
C LEU A 144 0.11 16.76 -30.56
N ALA A 145 -1.06 17.10 -30.04
CA ALA A 145 -1.17 17.65 -28.69
C ALA A 145 -0.76 16.63 -27.63
N ARG A 146 -1.23 15.38 -27.77
CA ARG A 146 -0.98 14.27 -26.84
C ARG A 146 -1.24 12.93 -27.51
N SER A 147 -0.90 11.85 -26.81
CA SER A 147 -1.39 10.52 -27.11
C SER A 147 -1.88 9.83 -25.85
N MET A 148 -2.75 8.83 -26.01
CA MET A 148 -3.24 7.94 -24.95
C MET A 148 -3.27 6.51 -25.48
N PHE A 149 -2.96 5.53 -24.64
CA PHE A 149 -2.90 4.13 -25.05
C PHE A 149 -3.76 3.23 -24.18
N ASP A 150 -4.73 2.56 -24.80
CA ASP A 150 -5.52 1.50 -24.19
C ASP A 150 -4.76 0.18 -24.30
N THR A 151 -4.08 -0.18 -23.20
CA THR A 151 -3.31 -1.43 -23.14
C THR A 151 -4.17 -2.68 -23.23
N THR A 152 -5.46 -2.61 -22.90
CA THR A 152 -6.34 -3.79 -22.93
C THR A 152 -6.83 -4.11 -24.32
N ARG A 153 -6.98 -3.08 -25.18
CA ARG A 153 -7.49 -3.22 -26.55
C ARG A 153 -6.44 -2.93 -27.61
N HIS A 154 -5.22 -2.61 -27.21
CA HIS A 154 -4.11 -2.21 -28.06
C HIS A 154 -4.47 -1.01 -28.96
N MET A 155 -5.26 -0.07 -28.41
CA MET A 155 -5.74 1.11 -29.13
C MET A 155 -4.92 2.33 -28.75
N LEU A 156 -4.25 2.93 -29.72
CA LEU A 156 -3.58 4.22 -29.59
C LEU A 156 -4.49 5.34 -30.08
N TYR A 157 -4.67 6.35 -29.25
CA TYR A 157 -5.39 7.57 -29.58
C TYR A 157 -4.36 8.68 -29.78
N LEU A 158 -4.33 9.25 -30.97
CA LEU A 158 -3.48 10.39 -31.33
C LEU A 158 -4.34 11.64 -31.41
N ASP A 159 -4.12 12.58 -30.51
CA ASP A 159 -4.91 13.79 -30.38
C ASP A 159 -4.17 14.97 -31.02
N PHE A 160 -4.68 15.44 -32.15
CA PHE A 160 -4.22 16.62 -32.90
C PHE A 160 -5.11 17.85 -32.65
N SER A 161 -5.90 17.82 -31.57
CA SER A 161 -6.85 18.87 -31.24
C SER A 161 -6.16 20.21 -31.00
N ALA A 162 -6.78 21.27 -31.52
CA ALA A 162 -6.37 22.65 -31.30
C ALA A 162 -7.65 23.46 -31.09
N PRO A 163 -7.83 24.14 -29.93
CA PRO A 163 -9.04 24.90 -29.67
C PRO A 163 -9.39 25.85 -30.84
N PRO A 164 -10.65 25.90 -31.28
CA PRO A 164 -11.85 25.28 -30.68
C PRO A 164 -12.23 23.90 -31.24
N PHE A 165 -11.34 23.23 -31.97
CA PHE A 165 -11.64 21.97 -32.65
C PHE A 165 -10.92 20.79 -32.01
N TYR A 166 -11.55 19.61 -32.10
CA TYR A 166 -10.86 18.35 -31.84
C TYR A 166 -10.58 17.61 -33.14
N ASP A 167 -9.46 16.88 -33.18
CA ASP A 167 -9.09 15.94 -34.23
C ASP A 167 -8.34 14.78 -33.57
N ILE A 168 -8.99 13.63 -33.45
CA ILE A 168 -8.45 12.45 -32.77
C ILE A 168 -8.44 11.28 -33.74
N GLU A 169 -7.27 10.70 -33.96
CA GLU A 169 -7.10 9.47 -34.72
C GLU A 169 -7.00 8.28 -33.78
N GLN A 170 -7.77 7.24 -34.07
CA GLN A 170 -7.80 6.00 -33.32
C GLN A 170 -7.15 4.90 -34.16
N ILE A 171 -6.08 4.32 -33.62
CA ILE A 171 -5.21 3.38 -34.31
C ILE A 171 -5.14 2.09 -33.51
N TYR A 172 -5.39 0.96 -34.14
CA TYR A 172 -5.16 -0.36 -33.55
C TYR A 172 -3.71 -0.79 -33.84
N LEU A 173 -3.01 -1.29 -32.82
CA LEU A 173 -1.66 -1.81 -32.95
C LEU A 173 -1.68 -3.34 -32.88
N HIS A 174 -1.25 -3.98 -33.95
CA HIS A 174 -1.22 -5.44 -34.08
C HIS A 174 0.22 -5.96 -33.90
N GLY A 175 0.39 -7.08 -33.19
CA GLY A 175 1.72 -7.67 -32.99
C GLY A 175 2.62 -6.84 -32.05
N ILE A 176 2.05 -6.20 -31.03
CA ILE A 176 2.83 -5.32 -30.12
C ILE A 176 3.88 -6.07 -29.27
N PHE A 177 3.72 -7.39 -29.11
CA PHE A 177 4.66 -8.28 -28.42
C PHE A 177 5.59 -9.06 -29.36
N SER A 178 5.45 -8.91 -30.68
CA SER A 178 6.42 -9.45 -31.65
C SER A 178 7.56 -8.47 -31.92
N ASP A 179 8.59 -8.92 -32.65
CA ASP A 179 9.73 -8.08 -33.06
C ASP A 179 9.31 -6.93 -33.98
N ARG A 180 8.18 -7.09 -34.67
CA ARG A 180 7.56 -6.07 -35.52
C ARG A 180 6.08 -5.99 -35.18
N PHE A 181 5.55 -4.78 -35.24
CA PHE A 181 4.13 -4.51 -35.08
C PHE A 181 3.62 -3.75 -36.32
N ASP A 182 2.33 -3.84 -36.58
CA ASP A 182 1.66 -3.09 -37.64
C ASP A 182 0.58 -2.20 -37.05
N LYS A 183 0.16 -1.17 -37.79
CA LYS A 183 -0.89 -0.24 -37.39
C LYS A 183 -2.06 -0.25 -38.36
N LEU A 184 -3.25 -0.35 -37.81
CA LEU A 184 -4.49 -0.24 -38.55
C LEU A 184 -5.25 1.01 -38.11
N HIS A 185 -5.48 1.95 -39.03
CA HIS A 185 -6.31 3.12 -38.74
C HIS A 185 -7.78 2.68 -38.62
N ILE A 186 -8.36 2.85 -37.43
CA ILE A 186 -9.73 2.41 -37.13
C ILE A 186 -10.73 3.53 -37.39
N ALA A 187 -10.49 4.71 -36.81
CA ALA A 187 -11.43 5.81 -36.87
C ALA A 187 -10.71 7.16 -36.76
N LYS A 188 -11.36 8.19 -37.30
CA LYS A 188 -10.95 9.58 -37.14
C LYS A 188 -12.15 10.39 -36.69
N TYR A 189 -12.00 11.08 -35.56
CA TYR A 189 -13.03 11.88 -34.94
C TYR A 189 -12.65 13.35 -35.07
N THR A 190 -13.49 14.15 -35.70
CA THR A 190 -13.27 15.60 -35.84
C THR A 190 -14.53 16.36 -35.49
N GLY A 191 -14.40 17.53 -34.88
CA GLY A 191 -15.55 18.39 -34.54
C GLY A 191 -15.18 19.57 -33.66
N HIS A 192 -16.17 20.15 -33.00
CA HIS A 192 -15.97 21.20 -32.00
C HIS A 192 -15.72 20.57 -30.62
N ALA A 193 -14.67 21.01 -29.95
CA ALA A 193 -14.30 20.52 -28.63
C ALA A 193 -15.02 21.31 -27.54
N VAL A 194 -15.31 20.66 -26.42
CA VAL A 194 -15.61 21.38 -25.17
C VAL A 194 -14.35 22.11 -24.70
N ASN A 195 -14.46 23.39 -24.42
CA ASN A 195 -13.35 24.18 -23.91
C ASN A 195 -13.04 23.82 -22.46
N GLY A 196 -11.76 23.85 -22.09
CA GLY A 196 -11.33 23.74 -20.70
C GLY A 196 -10.87 22.37 -20.25
N LEU A 197 -10.89 21.35 -21.12
CA LEU A 197 -10.37 20.00 -20.85
C LEU A 197 -8.86 19.92 -21.15
N PHE A 198 -8.04 19.42 -20.20
CA PHE A 198 -6.58 19.30 -20.34
C PHE A 198 -6.01 18.19 -19.43
N ASP A 199 -4.69 17.97 -19.47
CA ASP A 199 -3.95 16.99 -18.63
C ASP A 199 -4.52 15.55 -18.64
N TRP A 200 -4.87 15.08 -19.82
CA TRP A 200 -5.32 13.70 -20.02
C TRP A 200 -4.17 12.71 -19.84
N VAL A 201 -4.34 11.73 -18.95
CA VAL A 201 -3.39 10.65 -18.68
C VAL A 201 -4.14 9.33 -18.46
N GLU A 202 -3.75 8.29 -19.19
CA GLU A 202 -4.27 6.94 -18.97
C GLU A 202 -3.65 6.26 -17.74
N ASP A 203 -4.41 5.36 -17.12
CA ASP A 203 -3.91 4.41 -16.13
C ASP A 203 -3.91 3.00 -16.76
N PRO A 204 -2.72 2.43 -17.02
CA PRO A 204 -2.59 1.15 -17.71
C PRO A 204 -3.07 -0.04 -16.86
N TYR A 205 -3.39 0.14 -15.58
CA TYR A 205 -3.87 -0.93 -14.71
C TYR A 205 -5.40 -0.97 -14.56
N THR A 206 -6.09 0.16 -14.78
CA THR A 206 -7.51 0.28 -14.41
C THR A 206 -8.45 0.56 -15.60
N ASP A 207 -7.95 0.60 -16.84
CA ASP A 207 -8.70 1.01 -18.05
C ASP A 207 -9.33 2.41 -17.92
N ALA A 208 -8.78 3.21 -16.99
CA ALA A 208 -9.24 4.55 -16.68
C ALA A 208 -8.37 5.60 -17.38
N VAL A 209 -8.97 6.75 -17.62
CA VAL A 209 -8.29 7.97 -18.02
C VAL A 209 -8.65 9.04 -17.00
N TYR A 210 -7.65 9.84 -16.65
CA TYR A 210 -7.78 10.97 -15.77
C TYR A 210 -7.55 12.24 -16.56
N TYR A 211 -8.31 13.29 -16.26
CA TYR A 211 -8.15 14.57 -16.92
C TYR A 211 -8.57 15.71 -15.98
N LYS A 212 -8.14 16.91 -16.31
CA LYS A 212 -8.51 18.14 -15.60
C LYS A 212 -9.46 18.97 -16.45
N GLU A 213 -10.39 19.62 -15.78
CA GLU A 213 -11.33 20.57 -16.39
C GLU A 213 -11.31 21.90 -15.64
N ARG A 214 -11.28 23.00 -16.37
CA ARG A 214 -11.37 24.34 -15.79
C ARG A 214 -12.83 24.82 -15.77
N ILE A 215 -13.47 24.73 -14.61
CA ILE A 215 -14.87 25.11 -14.39
C ILE A 215 -14.90 26.35 -13.49
N ASN A 216 -15.48 27.46 -13.97
CA ASN A 216 -15.58 28.73 -13.21
C ASN A 216 -14.24 29.26 -12.66
N GLY A 217 -13.13 29.00 -13.37
CA GLY A 217 -11.78 29.40 -12.94
C GLY A 217 -11.13 28.47 -11.91
N HIS A 218 -11.81 27.41 -11.48
CA HIS A 218 -11.24 26.36 -10.63
C HIS A 218 -10.88 25.16 -11.49
N VAL A 219 -9.77 24.49 -11.13
CA VAL A 219 -9.32 23.28 -11.80
C VAL A 219 -9.83 22.09 -11.00
N GLU A 220 -10.64 21.26 -11.64
CA GLU A 220 -11.18 20.04 -11.06
C GLU A 220 -10.67 18.82 -11.83
N MET A 221 -10.60 17.66 -11.17
CA MET A 221 -10.10 16.43 -11.75
C MET A 221 -11.22 15.40 -11.90
N PHE A 222 -11.16 14.66 -13.00
CA PHE A 222 -12.18 13.71 -13.41
C PHE A 222 -11.55 12.38 -13.82
N GLN A 223 -12.32 11.32 -13.63
CA GLN A 223 -12.01 9.96 -14.07
C GLN A 223 -13.06 9.50 -15.07
N ALA A 224 -12.62 8.83 -16.13
CA ALA A 224 -13.49 8.15 -17.08
C ALA A 224 -12.87 6.82 -17.53
N LYS A 225 -13.62 5.99 -18.26
CA LYS A 225 -13.02 4.85 -18.97
C LYS A 225 -12.36 5.36 -20.24
N ILE A 226 -11.26 4.74 -20.66
CA ILE A 226 -10.54 5.20 -21.86
C ILE A 226 -11.40 5.17 -23.14
N LYS A 227 -12.37 4.26 -23.22
CA LYS A 227 -13.31 4.18 -24.35
C LYS A 227 -14.23 5.40 -24.46
N ASP A 228 -14.42 6.12 -23.36
CA ASP A 228 -15.34 7.26 -23.25
C ASP A 228 -14.63 8.60 -23.52
N VAL A 229 -13.32 8.59 -23.80
CA VAL A 229 -12.50 9.79 -24.12
C VAL A 229 -13.15 10.63 -25.21
N VAL A 230 -13.50 10.03 -26.35
CA VAL A 230 -14.08 10.75 -27.49
C VAL A 230 -15.44 11.35 -27.12
N PRO A 231 -16.42 10.59 -26.58
CA PRO A 231 -17.66 11.16 -26.04
C PRO A 231 -17.46 12.37 -25.11
N ILE A 232 -16.47 12.31 -24.21
CA ILE A 232 -16.21 13.40 -23.26
C ILE A 232 -15.66 14.65 -23.97
N ILE A 233 -14.69 14.49 -24.87
CA ILE A 233 -14.13 15.61 -25.62
C ILE A 233 -15.20 16.30 -26.48
N THR A 234 -16.19 15.54 -26.97
CA THR A 234 -17.35 16.08 -27.69
C THR A 234 -18.42 16.72 -26.80
N GLY A 235 -18.32 16.61 -25.47
CA GLY A 235 -19.32 17.11 -24.52
C GLY A 235 -20.61 16.28 -24.46
N LYS A 236 -20.64 15.10 -25.09
CA LYS A 236 -21.78 14.17 -25.01
C LYS A 236 -21.87 13.47 -23.67
N MET A 237 -20.76 13.44 -22.93
CA MET A 237 -20.61 12.79 -21.64
C MET A 237 -19.64 13.60 -20.78
N ALA A 238 -19.75 13.48 -19.47
CA ALA A 238 -18.74 13.97 -18.53
C ALA A 238 -18.15 12.78 -17.77
N GLY A 239 -16.88 12.87 -17.39
CA GLY A 239 -16.26 11.95 -16.46
C GLY A 239 -16.86 12.08 -15.06
N ARG A 240 -16.54 11.12 -14.19
CA ARG A 240 -16.84 11.18 -12.76
C ARG A 240 -15.86 12.13 -12.09
N ARG A 241 -16.37 13.16 -11.41
CA ARG A 241 -15.56 14.06 -10.59
C ARG A 241 -14.88 13.28 -9.46
N ILE A 242 -13.60 13.57 -9.23
CA ILE A 242 -12.84 13.09 -8.09
C ILE A 242 -12.89 14.17 -7.02
N GLU A 243 -13.44 13.83 -5.85
CA GLU A 243 -13.51 14.74 -4.72
C GLU A 243 -12.14 14.87 -4.04
N ASN A 244 -11.86 16.04 -3.44
CA ASN A 244 -10.65 16.30 -2.65
C ASN A 244 -9.30 16.14 -3.36
N SER A 245 -9.25 16.26 -4.70
CA SER A 245 -7.98 16.24 -5.43
C SER A 245 -7.09 17.43 -5.01
N LEU A 246 -6.00 17.14 -4.28
CA LEU A 246 -4.95 18.10 -3.93
C LEU A 246 -3.95 18.37 -5.08
N LEU A 247 -4.11 17.69 -6.22
CA LEU A 247 -3.18 17.71 -7.35
C LEU A 247 -3.23 19.06 -8.09
N SER A 248 -2.16 19.84 -7.94
CA SER A 248 -2.04 21.19 -8.51
C SER A 248 -1.07 21.29 -9.70
N GLY A 249 -0.19 20.29 -9.87
CA GLY A 249 0.78 20.22 -10.97
C GLY A 249 0.20 19.72 -12.28
N GLU A 250 1.05 19.59 -13.29
CA GLU A 250 0.71 18.90 -14.55
C GLU A 250 0.75 17.38 -14.32
N LEU A 251 -0.28 16.67 -14.75
CA LEU A 251 -0.32 15.20 -14.64
C LEU A 251 0.62 14.56 -15.67
N GLN A 252 1.58 13.78 -15.18
CA GLN A 252 2.63 13.18 -15.99
C GLN A 252 2.65 11.66 -15.97
N GLY A 253 1.84 11.02 -15.12
CA GLY A 253 1.70 9.58 -15.10
C GLY A 253 0.65 9.14 -14.09
N VAL A 254 -0.04 8.05 -14.37
CA VAL A 254 -0.91 7.38 -13.40
C VAL A 254 -0.67 5.87 -13.51
N SER A 255 -0.62 5.18 -12.38
CA SER A 255 -0.51 3.73 -12.33
C SER A 255 -1.24 3.18 -11.11
N ASN A 256 -2.34 2.47 -11.38
CA ASN A 256 -3.22 1.86 -10.38
C ASN A 256 -3.58 2.83 -9.24
N GLY A 257 -4.07 4.02 -9.61
CA GLY A 257 -4.46 5.07 -8.66
C GLY A 257 -3.32 5.86 -7.98
N VAL A 258 -2.05 5.59 -8.32
CA VAL A 258 -0.93 6.48 -7.94
C VAL A 258 -0.67 7.49 -9.05
N PHE A 259 -0.71 8.76 -8.67
CA PHE A 259 -0.54 9.91 -9.53
C PHE A 259 0.86 10.45 -9.42
N TYR A 260 1.43 10.75 -10.59
CA TYR A 260 2.66 11.49 -10.73
C TYR A 260 2.37 12.86 -11.33
N GLU A 261 2.67 13.91 -10.57
CA GLU A 261 2.55 15.29 -11.04
C GLU A 261 3.89 16.01 -11.00
N THR A 262 4.03 16.98 -11.89
CA THR A 262 5.17 17.88 -11.92
C THR A 262 4.70 19.32 -11.90
N SER A 263 5.34 20.17 -11.13
CA SER A 263 5.19 21.62 -11.23
C SER A 263 6.55 22.28 -11.35
N VAL A 264 6.62 23.34 -12.15
CA VAL A 264 7.84 24.12 -12.35
C VAL A 264 7.59 25.51 -11.83
N ARG A 265 8.47 25.98 -10.95
CA ARG A 265 8.40 27.33 -10.37
C ARG A 265 9.69 28.08 -10.65
N ASP A 266 9.56 29.31 -11.13
CA ASP A 266 10.68 30.22 -11.32
C ASP A 266 11.23 30.65 -9.95
N VAL A 267 12.55 30.46 -9.76
CA VAL A 267 13.27 30.94 -8.57
C VAL A 267 13.92 32.29 -8.86
N ASN A 268 14.56 32.41 -10.03
CA ASN A 268 15.18 33.62 -10.54
C ASN A 268 15.24 33.55 -12.09
N GLU A 269 15.94 34.48 -12.73
CA GLU A 269 16.01 34.55 -14.21
C GLU A 269 16.70 33.35 -14.88
N THR A 270 17.48 32.56 -14.15
CA THR A 270 18.26 31.45 -14.71
C THR A 270 17.94 30.09 -14.08
N HIS A 271 17.26 30.06 -12.94
CA HIS A 271 16.94 28.85 -12.19
C HIS A 271 15.44 28.67 -11.98
N GLN A 272 15.03 27.41 -12.06
CA GLN A 272 13.69 26.94 -11.72
C GLN A 272 13.78 25.78 -10.74
N THR A 273 12.77 25.64 -9.90
CA THR A 273 12.54 24.45 -9.09
C THR A 273 11.54 23.56 -9.82
N LEU A 274 11.96 22.35 -10.16
CA LEU A 274 11.08 21.28 -10.59
C LEU A 274 10.63 20.51 -9.34
N SER A 275 9.34 20.57 -9.03
CA SER A 275 8.71 19.78 -7.98
C SER A 275 8.03 18.57 -8.62
N SER A 276 8.42 17.38 -8.21
CA SER A 276 7.86 16.10 -8.62
C SER A 276 7.14 15.46 -7.44
N THR A 277 5.86 15.12 -7.59
CA THR A 277 5.08 14.52 -6.51
C THR A 277 4.50 13.18 -6.94
N LEU A 278 4.63 12.18 -6.07
CA LEU A 278 3.92 10.90 -6.12
C LEU A 278 2.87 10.88 -5.01
N THR A 279 1.62 10.57 -5.34
CA THR A 279 0.54 10.54 -4.35
C THR A 279 -0.61 9.63 -4.78
N THR A 280 -1.41 9.21 -3.80
CA THR A 280 -2.69 8.49 -3.99
C THR A 280 -3.86 9.41 -3.68
N LEU A 281 -5.03 9.20 -4.31
CA LEU A 281 -6.23 9.99 -3.99
C LEU A 281 -6.80 9.69 -2.61
N ASP A 282 -6.69 8.45 -2.14
CA ASP A 282 -7.37 7.97 -0.93
C ASP A 282 -6.48 7.97 0.32
N SER A 283 -5.19 8.27 0.19
CA SER A 283 -4.25 8.21 1.32
C SER A 283 -3.52 9.53 1.53
N GLU A 284 -3.16 9.81 2.78
CA GLU A 284 -2.35 10.97 3.17
C GLU A 284 -0.88 10.83 2.73
N TRP A 285 -0.47 9.65 2.26
CA TRP A 285 0.89 9.40 1.82
C TRP A 285 1.16 10.08 0.47
N SER A 286 2.13 10.98 0.50
CA SER A 286 2.66 11.64 -0.68
C SER A 286 4.17 11.82 -0.52
N ILE A 287 4.87 11.77 -1.64
CA ILE A 287 6.31 12.02 -1.71
C ILE A 287 6.50 13.17 -2.68
N THR A 288 7.01 14.28 -2.19
CA THR A 288 7.37 15.42 -3.02
C THR A 288 8.88 15.59 -3.01
N CYS A 289 9.43 15.72 -4.20
CA CYS A 289 10.85 15.92 -4.44
C CYS A 289 11.05 17.22 -5.18
N ASN A 290 11.98 18.04 -4.71
CA ASN A 290 12.28 19.32 -5.30
C ASN A 290 13.71 19.31 -5.84
N ALA A 291 13.86 19.64 -7.11
CA ALA A 291 15.16 19.76 -7.77
C ALA A 291 15.32 21.19 -8.30
N GLU A 292 16.31 21.92 -7.79
CA GLU A 292 16.70 23.21 -8.36
C GLU A 292 17.62 22.98 -9.56
N THR A 293 17.26 23.55 -10.71
CA THR A 293 18.02 23.39 -11.94
C THR A 293 17.94 24.64 -12.82
N ILE A 294 18.76 24.68 -13.86
CA ILE A 294 18.79 25.78 -14.84
C ILE A 294 17.66 25.56 -15.84
N TYR A 295 17.02 26.64 -16.33
CA TYR A 295 15.92 26.57 -17.32
C TYR A 295 16.17 25.61 -18.48
N SER A 296 17.39 25.60 -19.03
CA SER A 296 17.74 24.78 -20.20
C SER A 296 17.80 23.27 -19.91
N VAL A 297 17.80 22.86 -18.65
CA VAL A 297 17.91 21.46 -18.21
C VAL A 297 16.55 20.90 -17.81
N VAL A 298 15.53 21.75 -17.59
CA VAL A 298 14.16 21.29 -17.30
C VAL A 298 13.63 20.55 -18.53
N PRO A 299 13.33 19.25 -18.42
CA PRO A 299 12.93 18.46 -19.57
C PRO A 299 11.54 18.90 -20.06
N LYS A 300 11.36 18.92 -21.38
CA LYS A 300 10.06 19.26 -21.99
C LYS A 300 9.05 18.14 -21.80
N THR A 301 9.53 16.90 -21.77
CA THR A 301 8.75 15.72 -21.43
C THR A 301 9.29 15.15 -20.13
N ASN A 302 8.45 14.98 -19.12
CA ASN A 302 8.83 14.35 -17.86
C ASN A 302 7.75 13.34 -17.44
N LYS A 303 7.69 12.20 -18.12
CA LYS A 303 6.68 11.16 -17.86
C LYS A 303 7.22 10.13 -16.87
N LEU A 304 6.37 9.62 -15.98
CA LEU A 304 6.71 8.51 -15.09
C LEU A 304 5.76 7.34 -15.31
N LEU A 305 6.31 6.18 -15.61
CA LEU A 305 5.61 4.91 -15.60
C LEU A 305 5.98 4.17 -14.31
N ILE A 306 4.99 3.58 -13.64
CA ILE A 306 5.21 2.73 -12.47
C ILE A 306 4.76 1.32 -12.86
N ILE A 307 5.73 0.42 -12.97
CA ILE A 307 5.49 -1.02 -13.22
C ILE A 307 5.36 -1.72 -11.87
N ARG A 308 4.37 -2.62 -11.73
CA ARG A 308 4.02 -3.22 -10.43
C ARG A 308 3.77 -4.72 -10.52
N ALA A 309 3.89 -5.38 -9.37
CA ALA A 309 3.42 -6.75 -9.14
C ALA A 309 3.90 -7.73 -10.22
N ASN A 310 2.97 -8.45 -10.86
CA ASN A 310 3.29 -9.45 -11.88
C ASN A 310 4.14 -8.88 -13.03
N ASP A 311 3.86 -7.66 -13.50
CA ASP A 311 4.63 -7.03 -14.57
C ASP A 311 6.07 -6.71 -14.13
N TYR A 312 6.24 -6.34 -12.85
CA TYR A 312 7.55 -6.15 -12.24
C TYR A 312 8.32 -7.47 -12.17
N CYS A 313 7.69 -8.54 -11.69
CA CYS A 313 8.31 -9.87 -11.59
C CYS A 313 8.68 -10.43 -12.97
N MET A 314 7.88 -10.20 -14.01
CA MET A 314 8.23 -10.60 -15.38
C MET A 314 9.51 -9.93 -15.88
N LEU A 315 9.69 -8.63 -15.58
CA LEU A 315 10.93 -7.93 -15.93
C LEU A 315 12.12 -8.38 -15.09
N ARG A 316 11.90 -8.64 -13.79
CA ARG A 316 12.93 -9.07 -12.83
C ARG A 316 13.44 -10.47 -13.14
N ASP A 317 12.52 -11.41 -13.31
CA ASP A 317 12.81 -12.85 -13.37
C ASP A 317 12.94 -13.35 -14.81
N GLY A 318 12.42 -12.59 -15.78
CA GLY A 318 12.50 -12.89 -17.20
C GLY A 318 11.95 -14.28 -17.52
N LYS A 319 12.80 -15.16 -18.05
CA LYS A 319 12.42 -16.54 -18.41
C LYS A 319 12.09 -17.43 -17.20
N ASN A 320 12.53 -17.05 -16.01
CA ASN A 320 12.28 -17.79 -14.77
C ASN A 320 11.04 -17.27 -14.02
N TYR A 321 10.27 -16.36 -14.64
CA TYR A 321 9.05 -15.82 -14.04
C TYR A 321 8.07 -16.93 -13.66
N ASN A 322 7.60 -16.87 -12.41
CA ASN A 322 6.54 -17.71 -11.89
C ASN A 322 5.51 -16.81 -11.20
N LYS A 323 4.29 -16.82 -11.73
CA LYS A 323 3.17 -16.02 -11.23
C LYS A 323 2.84 -16.30 -9.77
N GLU A 324 2.74 -17.57 -9.39
CA GLU A 324 2.42 -17.98 -8.02
C GLU A 324 3.50 -17.52 -7.03
N SER A 325 4.78 -17.62 -7.41
CA SER A 325 5.88 -17.11 -6.58
C SER A 325 5.78 -15.59 -6.37
N CYS A 326 5.50 -14.83 -7.44
CA CYS A 326 5.36 -13.38 -7.36
C CYS A 326 4.16 -12.96 -6.50
N GLU A 327 3.03 -13.64 -6.63
CA GLU A 327 1.83 -13.39 -5.83
C GLU A 327 2.05 -13.74 -4.35
N ASN A 328 2.77 -14.83 -4.06
CA ASN A 328 3.16 -15.19 -2.69
C ASN A 328 4.11 -14.16 -2.07
N GLU A 329 5.12 -13.68 -2.80
CA GLU A 329 6.00 -12.60 -2.33
C GLU A 329 5.20 -11.33 -1.98
N GLN A 330 4.21 -10.96 -2.81
CA GLN A 330 3.33 -9.82 -2.55
C GLN A 330 2.43 -10.04 -1.33
N ALA A 331 1.88 -11.25 -1.19
CA ALA A 331 1.05 -11.61 -0.04
C ALA A 331 1.86 -11.55 1.27
N ASP A 332 3.10 -12.06 1.25
CA ASP A 332 4.03 -12.00 2.38
C ASP A 332 4.35 -10.55 2.76
N TYR A 333 4.56 -9.67 1.78
CA TYR A 333 4.78 -8.23 2.02
C TYR A 333 3.56 -7.58 2.69
N LEU A 334 2.36 -7.79 2.13
CA LEU A 334 1.13 -7.21 2.67
C LEU A 334 0.84 -7.74 4.09
N ALA A 335 1.11 -9.02 4.35
CA ALA A 335 0.96 -9.63 5.67
C ALA A 335 1.92 -9.04 6.70
N ARG A 336 3.13 -8.64 6.30
CA ARG A 336 4.09 -7.93 7.17
C ARG A 336 3.65 -6.50 7.48
N ASN A 337 3.02 -5.81 6.53
CA ASN A 337 2.70 -4.38 6.66
C ASN A 337 1.32 -4.09 7.21
N ASN A 338 0.38 -5.02 7.05
CA ASN A 338 -0.93 -4.97 7.68
C ASN A 338 -1.05 -6.07 8.74
N PRO A 339 -0.23 -6.03 9.83
CA PRO A 339 -0.34 -7.04 10.88
C PRO A 339 -1.74 -7.03 11.48
N SER A 340 -2.49 -5.93 11.40
CA SER A 340 -3.84 -5.83 11.96
C SER A 340 -4.84 -6.85 11.40
N GLU A 341 -4.72 -7.34 10.16
CA GLU A 341 -5.67 -8.33 9.64
C GLU A 341 -5.37 -9.75 10.16
N THR A 342 -4.10 -10.15 10.23
CA THR A 342 -3.70 -11.47 10.74
C THR A 342 -3.64 -11.50 12.26
N ASP A 343 -3.09 -10.46 12.89
CA ASP A 343 -3.00 -10.35 14.35
C ASP A 343 -4.34 -10.04 15.00
N SER A 344 -5.31 -9.41 14.33
CA SER A 344 -6.64 -9.22 14.96
C SER A 344 -7.29 -10.56 15.30
N ASN A 345 -7.16 -11.56 14.43
CA ASN A 345 -7.67 -12.90 14.67
C ASN A 345 -6.90 -13.63 15.78
N VAL A 346 -5.57 -13.55 15.77
CA VAL A 346 -4.71 -14.21 16.79
C VAL A 346 -4.86 -13.52 18.15
N ASN A 347 -4.93 -12.19 18.18
CA ASN A 347 -5.17 -11.42 19.39
C ASN A 347 -6.57 -11.67 19.93
N ALA A 348 -7.61 -11.71 19.09
CA ALA A 348 -8.96 -12.01 19.55
C ALA A 348 -9.02 -13.39 20.22
N MET A 349 -8.39 -14.41 19.62
CA MET A 349 -8.32 -15.75 20.19
C MET A 349 -7.49 -15.78 21.48
N MET A 350 -6.35 -15.09 21.54
CA MET A 350 -5.53 -14.99 22.75
C MET A 350 -6.28 -14.28 23.88
N TRP A 351 -6.93 -13.15 23.61
CA TRP A 351 -7.74 -12.42 24.58
C TRP A 351 -8.92 -13.25 25.09
N LEU A 352 -9.54 -14.05 24.22
CA LEU A 352 -10.59 -14.99 24.59
C LEU A 352 -10.06 -16.08 25.54
N ILE A 353 -8.87 -16.64 25.28
CA ILE A 353 -8.24 -17.62 26.18
C ILE A 353 -7.90 -16.97 27.53
N VAL A 354 -7.31 -15.77 27.54
CA VAL A 354 -6.99 -15.03 28.77
C VAL A 354 -8.27 -14.79 29.58
N PHE A 355 -9.35 -14.37 28.93
CA PHE A 355 -10.65 -14.18 29.55
C PHE A 355 -11.20 -15.48 30.16
N CYS A 356 -11.11 -16.61 29.43
CA CYS A 356 -11.49 -17.92 29.96
C CYS A 356 -10.67 -18.34 31.19
N VAL A 357 -9.35 -18.13 31.19
CA VAL A 357 -8.49 -18.46 32.33
C VAL A 357 -8.85 -17.61 33.55
N VAL A 358 -9.11 -16.32 33.36
CA VAL A 358 -9.56 -15.42 34.45
C VAL A 358 -10.90 -15.90 35.01
N LEU A 359 -11.85 -16.29 34.16
CA LEU A 359 -13.13 -16.86 34.62
C LEU A 359 -12.95 -18.16 35.40
N ILE A 360 -12.11 -19.08 34.93
CA ILE A 360 -11.82 -20.34 35.63
C ILE A 360 -11.18 -20.07 36.99
N LEU A 361 -10.19 -19.16 37.06
CA LEU A 361 -9.57 -18.76 38.31
C LEU A 361 -10.58 -18.15 39.28
N LEU A 362 -11.48 -17.29 38.79
CA LEU A 362 -12.56 -16.74 39.60
C LEU A 362 -13.50 -17.82 40.13
N VAL A 363 -13.85 -18.82 39.31
CA VAL A 363 -14.67 -19.97 39.75
C VAL A 363 -13.95 -20.78 40.83
N ILE A 364 -12.65 -21.06 40.65
CA ILE A 364 -11.85 -21.77 41.66
C ILE A 364 -11.80 -20.97 42.96
N LEU A 365 -11.59 -19.64 42.88
CA LEU A 365 -11.56 -18.76 44.05
C LEU A 365 -12.90 -18.76 44.78
N GLN A 366 -14.02 -18.76 44.04
CA GLN A 366 -15.37 -18.90 44.60
C GLN A 366 -15.55 -20.27 45.28
N CYS A 367 -15.09 -21.37 44.66
CA CYS A 367 -15.14 -22.68 45.28
C CYS A 367 -14.33 -22.73 46.59
N VAL A 368 -13.09 -22.24 46.58
CA VAL A 368 -12.24 -22.17 47.78
C VAL A 368 -12.90 -21.31 48.85
N TYR A 369 -13.49 -20.18 48.48
CA TYR A 369 -14.23 -19.32 49.41
C TYR A 369 -15.44 -20.03 50.03
N ILE A 370 -16.23 -20.76 49.23
CA ILE A 370 -17.37 -21.55 49.71
C ILE A 370 -16.92 -22.69 50.62
N PHE A 371 -15.86 -23.41 50.25
CA PHE A 371 -15.28 -24.48 51.07
C PHE A 371 -14.73 -23.93 52.39
N TRP A 372 -14.03 -22.81 52.33
CA TRP A 372 -13.52 -22.12 53.51
C TRP A 372 -14.65 -21.73 54.45
N LEU A 373 -15.69 -21.05 53.94
CA LEU A 373 -16.89 -20.72 54.70
C LEU A 373 -17.49 -21.96 55.37
N ARG A 374 -17.69 -23.07 54.63
CA ARG A 374 -18.23 -24.31 55.21
C ARG A 374 -17.33 -24.88 56.30
N SER A 375 -16.01 -24.93 56.09
CA SER A 375 -15.08 -25.45 57.10
C SER A 375 -15.12 -24.63 58.39
N SER A 376 -15.23 -23.31 58.28
CA SER A 376 -15.32 -22.40 59.43
C SER A 376 -16.59 -22.61 60.26
N PHE A 377 -17.69 -23.03 59.63
CA PHE A 377 -18.92 -23.39 60.35
C PHE A 377 -18.79 -24.73 61.10
N VAL A 378 -18.16 -25.76 60.51
CA VAL A 378 -17.99 -27.07 61.18
C VAL A 378 -17.05 -26.97 62.38
N SER A 379 -15.97 -26.21 62.28
CA SER A 379 -15.03 -26.02 63.39
C SER A 379 -15.67 -25.31 64.60
N ALA A 380 -16.65 -24.43 64.36
CA ALA A 380 -17.37 -23.77 65.45
C ALA A 380 -18.30 -24.74 66.20
N ASP A 381 -18.97 -25.66 65.48
CA ASP A 381 -19.82 -26.67 66.11
C ASP A 381 -18.99 -27.71 66.89
N GLU A 382 -17.89 -28.22 66.33
CA GLU A 382 -17.05 -29.22 67.02
C GLU A 382 -16.31 -28.65 68.25
N ALA A 383 -15.89 -27.39 68.19
CA ALA A 383 -15.28 -26.73 69.36
C ALA A 383 -16.28 -26.60 70.52
N SER A 384 -17.56 -26.41 70.24
CA SER A 384 -18.59 -26.38 71.28
C SER A 384 -18.81 -27.77 71.90
N HIS A 385 -18.75 -28.85 71.11
CA HIS A 385 -18.97 -30.20 71.64
C HIS A 385 -17.78 -30.80 72.42
N HIS A 386 -16.54 -30.46 72.05
CA HIS A 386 -15.38 -31.00 72.78
C HIS A 386 -15.17 -30.37 74.16
N GLN A 387 -15.56 -29.11 74.34
CA GLN A 387 -15.38 -28.42 75.62
C GLN A 387 -16.36 -28.94 76.70
N ASP A 388 -17.54 -29.40 76.30
CA ASP A 388 -18.51 -30.02 77.22
C ASP A 388 -18.07 -31.43 77.68
N GLN A 389 -17.36 -32.20 76.85
CA GLN A 389 -16.91 -33.55 77.23
C GLN A 389 -15.66 -33.57 78.13
N GLU A 390 -14.71 -32.65 77.94
CA GLU A 390 -13.52 -32.61 78.79
C GLU A 390 -13.82 -32.10 80.21
N THR A 391 -14.84 -31.27 80.37
CA THR A 391 -15.27 -30.78 81.69
C THR A 391 -15.93 -31.89 82.52
N GLU A 392 -16.74 -32.78 81.93
CA GLU A 392 -17.30 -33.91 82.68
C GLU A 392 -16.26 -34.97 83.07
N ALA A 393 -15.33 -35.32 82.15
CA ALA A 393 -14.33 -36.35 82.44
C ALA A 393 -13.31 -35.92 83.50
N SER A 394 -12.91 -34.64 83.51
CA SER A 394 -11.96 -34.11 84.49
C SER A 394 -12.57 -34.00 85.90
N ILE A 395 -13.87 -33.69 86.01
CA ILE A 395 -14.59 -33.69 87.29
C ILE A 395 -14.65 -35.10 87.91
N PHE A 396 -14.78 -36.15 87.09
CA PHE A 396 -14.85 -37.53 87.58
C PHE A 396 -13.52 -38.02 88.18
N ILE A 397 -12.39 -37.67 87.55
CA ILE A 397 -11.06 -38.09 88.01
C ILE A 397 -10.66 -37.36 89.30
N ALA A 398 -11.02 -36.08 89.44
CA ALA A 398 -10.74 -35.31 90.65
C ALA A 398 -11.46 -35.88 91.88
N LYS A 399 -12.69 -36.40 91.72
CA LYS A 399 -13.48 -36.93 92.84
C LYS A 399 -12.97 -38.27 93.39
N GLN A 400 -12.27 -39.08 92.58
CA GLN A 400 -11.70 -40.36 93.05
C GLN A 400 -10.44 -40.21 93.91
N ARG A 401 -9.73 -39.08 93.85
CA ARG A 401 -8.46 -38.91 94.60
C ARG A 401 -8.63 -38.31 95.99
N SER A 402 -9.80 -37.79 96.34
CA SER A 402 -10.00 -37.06 97.60
C SER A 402 -10.69 -37.84 98.72
N PHE A 403 -10.96 -39.15 98.55
CA PHE A 403 -11.50 -39.96 99.65
C PHE A 403 -10.47 -41.02 100.09
N PRO A 404 -9.63 -40.73 101.11
CA PRO A 404 -8.76 -41.72 101.72
C PRO A 404 -9.58 -42.83 102.35
N ALA A 405 -9.06 -44.05 102.17
CA ALA A 405 -9.67 -45.32 102.51
C ALA A 405 -10.01 -45.46 104.00
N SER A 406 -11.24 -45.12 104.38
CA SER A 406 -11.93 -45.74 105.51
C SER A 406 -13.37 -45.27 105.48
N PHE A 407 -14.27 -46.03 104.85
CA PHE A 407 -15.66 -46.21 105.32
C PHE A 407 -16.29 -47.31 104.46
N HIS A 408 -16.24 -48.53 105.02
CA HIS A 408 -17.13 -49.62 104.68
C HIS A 408 -18.56 -49.17 104.97
N GLU A 409 -19.39 -49.02 103.93
CA GLU A 409 -20.76 -49.53 103.88
C GLU A 409 -21.35 -49.25 102.48
N PRO A 410 -21.59 -50.30 101.66
CA PRO A 410 -22.23 -50.15 100.36
C PRO A 410 -23.74 -50.16 100.58
N GLY A 411 -24.28 -49.01 100.98
CA GLY A 411 -25.71 -48.87 101.23
C GLY A 411 -26.18 -47.44 101.03
N LEU A 412 -27.02 -47.26 100.01
CA LEU A 412 -27.91 -46.12 99.80
C LEU A 412 -27.28 -44.75 99.49
N LEU A 413 -27.26 -44.41 98.21
CA LEU A 413 -27.62 -43.08 97.68
C LEU A 413 -28.13 -43.34 96.25
N ASP A 414 -29.20 -44.12 96.07
CA ASP A 414 -30.60 -43.65 96.00
C ASP A 414 -30.79 -42.24 95.39
N VAL A 415 -30.83 -42.25 94.06
CA VAL A 415 -31.81 -41.57 93.19
C VAL A 415 -32.58 -40.39 93.81
N SER A 416 -32.25 -39.17 93.38
CA SER A 416 -33.23 -38.10 93.24
C SER A 416 -33.34 -37.75 91.76
N VAL A 417 -34.16 -38.51 91.03
CA VAL A 417 -34.69 -38.10 89.73
C VAL A 417 -35.81 -37.12 90.03
N ASP A 418 -35.45 -35.86 90.32
CA ASP A 418 -36.42 -34.78 90.42
C ASP A 418 -36.58 -34.11 89.06
N LYS A 419 -37.54 -34.71 88.35
CA LYS A 419 -38.40 -34.14 87.32
C LYS A 419 -38.70 -32.65 87.53
N TRP A 420 -38.23 -31.80 86.62
CA TRP A 420 -38.90 -30.52 86.33
C TRP A 420 -39.26 -30.49 84.84
N ASN A 421 -40.55 -30.28 84.61
CA ASN A 421 -41.23 -30.14 83.33
C ASN A 421 -40.60 -29.06 82.44
#